data_AF-A0A8T2J198-F1
#
_entry.id   AF-A0A8T2J198-F1
#
_cell.length_a   1.000
_cell.length_b   1.000
_cell.length_c   1.000
_cell.angle_alpha   90.00
_cell.angle_beta   90.00
_cell.angle_gamma   90.00
#
_symmetry.space_group_name_H-M   'P 1'
#
loop_
_entity.id
_entity.type
_entity.pdbx_description
1 polymer ?
#
loop_
_entity_poly.entity_id
_entity_poly.type
_entity_poly.pdbx_seq_one_letter_code
_entity_poly.pdbx_strand_id
1 'polypeptide(L)'
;MELLQELNDDVTGNFVPERPEQLLDRDPSFFCKFSLVIASQLSESTLLRLAEMLWDSNIPLLVCRAYGFVGYMRIAVKEHTVIESHPDNALEDLRLDHPFPELRGHLHSCDLEHMERKDHSHTPWIIIVAKYLDKWRSE
;
A
#
# COMPACT_ATOMS: atom_id res chain seq x y z
N MET A 1 -15.81 -8.41 25.78
CA MET A 1 -15.16 -7.18 25.28
C MET A 1 -14.05 -6.72 26.22
N GLU A 2 -14.22 -6.93 27.52
CA GLU A 2 -13.23 -6.64 28.58
C GLU A 2 -11.80 -7.07 28.22
N LEU A 3 -11.60 -8.34 27.86
CA LEU A 3 -10.26 -8.86 27.52
C LEU A 3 -9.59 -8.24 26.29
N LEU A 4 -10.37 -7.74 25.31
CA LEU A 4 -9.79 -7.08 24.13
C LEU A 4 -9.41 -5.63 24.41
N GLN A 5 -10.16 -4.97 25.31
CA GLN A 5 -9.90 -3.61 25.73
C GLN A 5 -8.58 -3.50 26.52
N GLU A 6 -8.24 -4.55 27.28
CA GLU A 6 -6.98 -4.64 28.05
C GLU A 6 -5.71 -4.67 27.17
N LEU A 7 -5.84 -4.90 25.85
CA LEU A 7 -4.67 -4.97 24.96
C LEU A 7 -4.05 -3.59 24.70
N ASN A 8 -4.86 -2.52 24.74
CA ASN A 8 -4.40 -1.15 24.50
C ASN A 8 -5.44 -0.13 25.01
N ASP A 9 -5.06 0.64 26.04
CA ASP A 9 -5.90 1.66 26.66
C ASP A 9 -6.18 2.88 25.75
N ASP A 10 -5.36 3.10 24.71
CA ASP A 10 -5.56 4.19 23.74
C ASP A 10 -6.69 3.88 22.74
N VAL A 11 -7.20 2.64 22.72
CA VAL A 11 -8.29 2.21 21.82
C VAL A 11 -9.59 2.13 22.60
N THR A 12 -10.67 2.74 22.13
CA THR A 12 -12.00 2.59 22.76
C THR A 12 -12.84 1.54 22.06
N GLY A 13 -13.04 0.39 22.70
CA GLY A 13 -13.92 -0.66 22.20
C GLY A 13 -15.39 -0.44 22.60
N ASN A 14 -16.31 -0.94 21.77
CA ASN A 14 -17.75 -0.94 22.04
C ASN A 14 -18.40 -2.23 21.50
N PHE A 15 -19.59 -2.58 22.00
CA PHE A 15 -20.35 -3.72 21.48
C PHE A 15 -21.86 -3.45 21.46
N VAL A 16 -22.56 -4.12 20.56
CA VAL A 16 -24.03 -4.15 20.51
C VAL A 16 -24.47 -5.61 20.59
N PRO A 17 -25.22 -6.02 21.63
CA PRO A 17 -25.63 -7.41 21.84
C PRO A 17 -26.83 -7.77 20.95
N GLU A 18 -26.72 -7.56 19.64
CA GLU A 18 -27.76 -7.84 18.66
C GLU A 18 -27.20 -8.66 17.49
N ARG A 19 -28.07 -9.44 16.85
CA ARG A 19 -27.68 -10.17 15.65
C ARG A 19 -27.58 -9.23 14.46
N PRO A 20 -26.63 -9.43 13.53
CA PRO A 20 -26.50 -8.58 12.35
C PRO A 20 -27.78 -8.50 11.51
N GLU A 21 -28.55 -9.57 11.44
CA GLU A 21 -29.85 -9.60 10.74
C GLU A 21 -30.84 -8.60 11.35
N GLN A 22 -30.90 -8.54 12.68
CA GLN A 22 -31.81 -7.64 13.40
C GLN A 22 -31.40 -6.18 13.21
N LEU A 23 -30.09 -5.90 13.21
CA LEU A 23 -29.57 -4.57 12.94
C LEU A 23 -29.82 -4.14 11.49
N LEU A 24 -29.65 -5.03 10.52
CA LEU A 24 -29.98 -4.76 9.11
C LEU A 24 -31.46 -4.46 8.91
N ASP A 25 -32.36 -5.12 9.65
CA ASP A 25 -33.79 -4.88 9.54
C ASP A 25 -34.22 -3.58 10.25
N ARG A 26 -33.60 -3.24 11.40
CA ARG A 26 -34.00 -2.12 12.25
C ARG A 26 -33.32 -0.79 11.89
N ASP A 27 -32.00 -0.82 11.70
CA ASP A 27 -31.17 0.36 11.43
C ASP A 27 -29.96 0.00 10.55
N PRO A 28 -30.16 -0.17 9.22
CA PRO A 28 -29.05 -0.45 8.30
C PRO A 28 -27.97 0.63 8.31
N SER A 29 -28.34 1.88 8.61
CA SER A 29 -27.42 3.01 8.65
C SER A 29 -26.39 2.90 9.78
N PHE A 30 -26.63 2.03 10.76
CA PHE A 30 -25.69 1.70 11.82
C PHE A 30 -24.28 1.43 11.28
N PHE A 31 -24.18 0.65 10.18
CA PHE A 31 -22.88 0.26 9.63
C PHE A 31 -22.17 1.36 8.85
N CYS A 32 -22.87 2.44 8.49
CA CYS A 32 -22.28 3.60 7.81
C CYS A 32 -21.40 4.44 8.73
N LYS A 33 -21.42 4.16 10.04
CA LYS A 33 -20.62 4.86 11.06
C LYS A 33 -19.17 4.39 11.11
N PHE A 34 -18.81 3.33 10.39
CA PHE A 34 -17.51 2.68 10.47
C PHE A 34 -16.70 2.89 9.19
N SER A 35 -15.37 2.99 9.34
CA SER A 35 -14.43 3.09 8.21
C SER A 35 -14.25 1.77 7.46
N LEU A 36 -14.48 0.64 8.13
CA LEU A 36 -14.38 -0.71 7.60
C LEU A 36 -15.33 -1.61 8.41
N VAL A 37 -16.07 -2.48 7.73
CA VAL A 37 -16.85 -3.53 8.37
C VAL A 37 -16.17 -4.87 8.14
N ILE A 38 -15.90 -5.61 9.22
CA ILE A 38 -15.35 -6.98 9.15
C ILE A 38 -16.45 -7.96 9.54
N ALA A 39 -16.88 -8.78 8.59
CA ALA A 39 -17.92 -9.79 8.77
C ALA A 39 -17.29 -11.18 8.91
N SER A 40 -17.46 -11.82 10.07
CA SER A 40 -16.97 -13.17 10.32
C SER A 40 -18.09 -14.18 10.54
N GLN A 41 -17.93 -15.39 10.00
CA GLN A 41 -18.85 -16.54 10.20
C GLN A 41 -20.35 -16.26 9.94
N LEU A 42 -20.69 -15.25 9.13
CA LEU A 42 -22.09 -14.93 8.78
C LEU A 42 -22.70 -15.98 7.86
N SER A 43 -24.02 -16.15 7.89
CA SER A 43 -24.73 -16.91 6.86
C SER A 43 -24.63 -16.22 5.49
N GLU A 44 -24.82 -16.97 4.40
CA GLU A 44 -24.76 -16.40 3.05
C GLU A 44 -25.83 -15.33 2.81
N SER A 45 -27.08 -15.58 3.24
CA SER A 45 -28.18 -14.64 3.06
C SER A 45 -27.94 -13.32 3.80
N THR A 46 -27.49 -13.37 5.05
CA THR A 46 -27.14 -12.16 5.83
C THR A 46 -25.98 -11.41 5.19
N LEU A 47 -24.96 -12.14 4.75
CA LEU A 47 -23.77 -11.56 4.15
C LEU A 47 -24.09 -10.81 2.85
N LEU A 48 -24.91 -11.39 1.97
CA LEU A 48 -25.29 -10.76 0.71
C LEU A 48 -26.08 -9.46 0.95
N ARG A 49 -27.04 -9.49 1.88
CA ARG A 49 -27.80 -8.29 2.29
C ARG A 49 -26.91 -7.20 2.87
N LEU A 50 -25.96 -7.56 3.73
CA LEU A 50 -24.99 -6.63 4.28
C LEU A 50 -24.11 -6.05 3.19
N ALA A 51 -23.59 -6.89 2.28
CA ALA A 51 -22.70 -6.47 1.21
C ALA A 51 -23.35 -5.48 0.25
N GLU A 52 -24.62 -5.71 -0.14
CA GLU A 52 -25.39 -4.80 -1.00
C GLU A 52 -25.53 -3.42 -0.36
N MET A 53 -25.97 -3.36 0.91
CA MET A 53 -26.15 -2.08 1.60
C MET A 53 -24.83 -1.33 1.81
N LEU A 54 -23.76 -2.02 2.21
CA LEU A 54 -22.43 -1.40 2.36
C LEU A 54 -21.86 -0.93 1.04
N TRP A 55 -22.08 -1.68 -0.04
CA TRP A 55 -21.67 -1.30 -1.39
C TRP A 55 -22.32 0.01 -1.79
N ASP A 56 -23.64 0.13 -1.65
CA ASP A 56 -24.37 1.36 -1.98
C ASP A 56 -23.93 2.55 -1.12
N SER A 57 -23.60 2.31 0.14
CA SER A 57 -23.11 3.30 1.09
C SER A 57 -21.61 3.61 0.96
N ASN A 58 -20.92 2.94 0.02
CA ASN A 58 -19.48 3.05 -0.21
C ASN A 58 -18.62 2.76 1.04
N ILE A 59 -19.05 1.80 1.86
CA ILE A 59 -18.33 1.33 3.04
C ILE A 59 -17.55 0.06 2.69
N PRO A 60 -16.23 0.01 2.90
CA PRO A 60 -15.44 -1.19 2.68
C PRO A 60 -15.93 -2.36 3.55
N LEU A 61 -15.98 -3.55 2.94
CA LEU A 61 -16.33 -4.81 3.61
C LEU A 61 -15.18 -5.82 3.47
N LEU A 62 -14.74 -6.38 4.59
CA LEU A 62 -13.87 -7.56 4.64
C LEU A 62 -14.64 -8.75 5.20
N VAL A 63 -14.80 -9.79 4.39
CA VAL A 63 -15.44 -11.04 4.79
C VAL A 63 -14.36 -12.03 5.17
N CYS A 64 -14.49 -12.62 6.36
CA CYS A 64 -13.59 -13.65 6.85
C CYS A 64 -14.40 -14.90 7.22
N ARG A 65 -13.98 -16.09 6.76
CA ARG A 65 -14.51 -17.36 7.25
C ARG A 65 -13.40 -18.35 7.53
N ALA A 66 -13.60 -19.14 8.58
CA ALA A 66 -12.79 -20.32 8.87
C ALA A 66 -13.70 -21.54 8.91
N TYR A 67 -13.38 -22.56 8.11
CA TYR A 67 -14.13 -23.82 8.04
C TYR A 67 -13.16 -25.00 8.04
N GLY A 68 -12.99 -25.64 9.20
CA GLY A 68 -11.96 -26.67 9.39
C GLY A 68 -10.57 -26.11 9.12
N PHE A 69 -9.87 -26.67 8.14
CA PHE A 69 -8.53 -26.25 7.73
C PHE A 69 -8.53 -25.19 6.61
N VAL A 70 -9.70 -24.68 6.22
CA VAL A 70 -9.82 -23.68 5.15
C VAL A 70 -10.07 -22.30 5.75
N GLY A 71 -9.17 -21.36 5.45
CA GLY A 71 -9.37 -19.94 5.65
C GLY A 71 -9.89 -19.30 4.36
N TYR A 72 -10.93 -18.47 4.47
CA TYR A 72 -11.52 -17.71 3.39
C TYR A 72 -11.51 -16.23 3.73
N MET A 73 -11.04 -15.41 2.79
CA MET A 73 -11.09 -13.95 2.90
C MET A 73 -11.58 -13.35 1.58
N ARG A 74 -12.47 -12.36 1.65
CA ARG A 74 -12.91 -11.57 0.50
C ARG A 74 -13.04 -10.11 0.88
N ILE A 75 -12.33 -9.25 0.15
CA ILE A 75 -12.48 -7.80 0.25
C ILE A 75 -13.46 -7.30 -0.81
N ALA A 76 -14.32 -6.35 -0.43
CA ALA A 76 -15.22 -5.64 -1.33
C ALA A 76 -15.10 -4.14 -1.07
N VAL A 77 -14.58 -3.44 -2.07
CA VAL A 77 -14.41 -1.98 -2.09
C VAL A 77 -14.63 -1.51 -3.53
N LYS A 78 -15.34 -0.39 -3.72
CA LYS A 78 -15.60 0.16 -5.07
C LYS A 78 -14.31 0.63 -5.74
N GLU A 79 -13.55 1.45 -5.02
CA GLU A 79 -12.24 1.95 -5.44
C GLU A 79 -11.36 2.14 -4.20
N HIS A 80 -10.10 1.71 -4.29
CA HIS A 80 -9.09 1.93 -3.26
C HIS A 80 -7.77 2.34 -3.90
N THR A 81 -7.60 3.65 -4.07
CA THR A 81 -6.42 4.23 -4.71
C THR A 81 -5.29 4.39 -3.70
N VAL A 82 -4.10 3.89 -4.03
CA VAL A 82 -2.92 3.89 -3.16
C VAL A 82 -1.75 4.55 -3.89
N ILE A 83 -1.09 5.52 -3.25
CA ILE A 83 0.12 6.18 -3.78
C ILE A 83 1.37 5.49 -3.22
N GLU A 84 1.43 5.30 -1.91
CA GLU A 84 2.55 4.63 -1.23
C GLU A 84 2.34 3.11 -1.29
N SER A 85 2.55 2.52 -2.47
CA SER A 85 2.33 1.08 -2.69
C SER A 85 3.42 0.18 -2.10
N HIS A 86 4.49 0.77 -1.55
CA HIS A 86 5.65 0.07 -0.99
C HIS A 86 6.14 -1.12 -1.85
N PRO A 87 6.62 -0.87 -3.09
CA PRO A 87 7.08 -1.95 -3.95
C PRO A 87 8.29 -2.66 -3.32
N ASP A 88 8.27 -4.00 -3.29
CA ASP A 88 9.35 -4.82 -2.71
C ASP A 88 10.70 -4.56 -3.37
N ASN A 89 10.69 -4.40 -4.70
CA ASN A 89 11.85 -4.02 -5.49
C ASN A 89 11.39 -3.03 -6.56
N ALA A 90 12.12 -1.92 -6.71
CA ALA A 90 11.94 -0.97 -7.79
C ALA A 90 13.28 -0.74 -8.47
N LEU A 91 13.25 -0.45 -9.77
CA LEU A 91 14.44 0.04 -10.47
C LEU A 91 14.71 1.47 -10.03
N GLU A 92 15.98 1.77 -9.78
CA GLU A 92 16.42 3.12 -9.45
C GLU A 92 16.22 4.06 -10.64
N ASP A 93 15.71 5.27 -10.36
CA ASP A 93 15.50 6.30 -11.37
C ASP A 93 16.78 7.12 -11.58
N LEU A 94 17.81 6.49 -12.17
CA LEU A 94 19.16 7.07 -12.30
C LEU A 94 19.27 8.18 -13.37
N ARG A 95 18.33 8.24 -14.31
CA ARG A 95 18.28 9.23 -15.42
C ARG A 95 19.55 9.31 -16.30
N LEU A 96 20.34 8.23 -16.39
CA LEU A 96 21.57 8.21 -17.22
C LEU A 96 21.28 8.14 -18.73
N ASP A 97 20.15 7.57 -19.10
CA ASP A 97 19.61 7.53 -20.45
C ASP A 97 19.09 8.91 -20.89
N HIS A 98 18.42 9.63 -19.99
CA HIS A 98 17.86 10.96 -20.20
C HIS A 98 18.29 11.96 -19.10
N PRO A 99 19.57 12.40 -19.09
CA PRO A 99 20.09 13.26 -18.04
C PRO A 99 19.52 14.67 -18.15
N PHE A 100 18.97 15.15 -17.04
CA PHE A 100 18.49 16.52 -16.87
C PHE A 100 19.65 17.53 -16.78
N PRO A 101 19.43 18.84 -17.01
CA PRO A 101 20.50 19.82 -17.18
C PRO A 101 21.52 19.86 -16.02
N GLU A 102 21.04 19.81 -14.78
CA GLU A 102 21.86 19.86 -13.58
C GLU A 102 22.70 18.60 -13.42
N LEU A 103 22.13 17.42 -13.68
CA LEU A 103 22.86 16.15 -13.68
C LEU A 103 23.96 16.16 -14.76
N ARG A 104 23.63 16.63 -15.97
CA ARG A 104 24.60 16.76 -17.06
C ARG A 104 25.74 17.71 -16.68
N GLY A 105 25.42 18.86 -16.09
CA GLY A 105 26.42 19.82 -15.59
C GLY A 105 27.34 19.19 -14.55
N HIS A 106 26.78 18.43 -13.59
CA HIS A 106 27.57 17.70 -12.61
C HIS A 106 28.46 16.64 -13.26
N LEU A 107 27.93 15.83 -14.17
CA LEU A 107 28.71 14.82 -14.90
C LEU A 107 29.86 15.47 -15.68
N HIS A 108 29.64 16.59 -16.38
CA HIS A 108 30.72 17.30 -17.09
C HIS A 108 31.79 17.86 -16.15
N SER A 109 31.44 18.28 -14.93
CA SER A 109 32.40 18.81 -13.96
C SER A 109 33.41 17.78 -13.45
N CYS A 110 33.10 16.49 -13.55
CA CYS A 110 34.00 15.40 -13.15
C CYS A 110 34.93 15.00 -14.30
N ASP A 111 36.22 15.20 -14.15
CA ASP A 111 37.23 14.75 -15.12
C ASP A 111 37.97 13.51 -14.60
N LEU A 112 37.64 12.33 -15.14
CA LEU A 112 38.22 11.06 -14.68
C LEU A 112 39.70 10.89 -15.09
N GLU A 113 40.18 11.61 -16.11
CA GLU A 113 41.55 11.41 -16.63
C GLU A 113 42.60 12.15 -15.79
N HIS A 114 42.21 13.27 -15.16
CA HIS A 114 43.11 14.16 -14.43
C HIS A 114 42.92 14.13 -12.90
N MET A 115 42.14 13.19 -12.38
CA MET A 115 41.94 13.01 -10.94
C MET A 115 43.16 12.38 -10.24
N GLU A 116 43.41 12.80 -8.99
CA GLU A 116 44.35 12.06 -8.13
C GLU A 116 43.82 10.65 -7.86
N ARG A 117 44.74 9.69 -7.65
CA ARG A 117 44.40 8.27 -7.43
C ARG A 117 43.33 8.07 -6.35
N LYS A 118 43.39 8.84 -5.26
CA LYS A 118 42.45 8.74 -4.14
C LYS A 118 41.04 9.15 -4.58
N ASP A 119 40.90 10.25 -5.29
CA ASP A 119 39.60 10.78 -5.72
C ASP A 119 38.99 9.92 -6.84
N HIS A 120 39.83 9.45 -7.76
CA HIS A 120 39.41 8.48 -8.78
C HIS A 120 38.83 7.20 -8.15
N SER A 121 39.45 6.65 -7.10
CA SER A 121 38.96 5.43 -6.43
C SER A 121 37.66 5.59 -5.64
N HIS A 122 37.32 6.82 -5.22
CA HIS A 122 36.09 7.12 -4.50
C HIS A 122 35.01 7.72 -5.39
N THR A 123 35.19 7.69 -6.71
CA THR A 123 34.20 8.20 -7.66
C THR A 123 32.95 7.30 -7.65
N PRO A 124 31.75 7.87 -7.47
CA PRO A 124 30.49 7.12 -7.56
C PRO A 124 30.38 6.38 -8.90
N TRP A 125 29.98 5.11 -8.85
CA TRP A 125 29.89 4.25 -10.03
C TRP A 125 28.94 4.82 -11.11
N ILE A 126 27.92 5.58 -10.71
CA ILE A 126 26.98 6.28 -11.61
C ILE A 126 27.74 7.23 -12.55
N ILE A 127 28.74 7.96 -12.03
CA ILE A 127 29.55 8.89 -12.82
C ILE A 127 30.44 8.13 -13.81
N ILE A 128 31.02 7.01 -13.37
CA ILE A 128 31.84 6.15 -14.22
C ILE A 128 31.01 5.65 -15.40
N VAL A 129 29.84 5.07 -15.13
CA VAL A 129 28.92 4.56 -16.17
C VAL A 129 28.53 5.68 -17.13
N ALA A 130 28.16 6.86 -16.61
CA ALA A 130 27.78 8.00 -17.44
C ALA A 130 28.89 8.45 -18.40
N LYS A 131 30.14 8.55 -17.93
CA LYS A 131 31.29 8.99 -18.74
C LYS A 131 31.62 8.02 -19.87
N TYR A 132 31.63 6.73 -19.57
CA TYR A 132 31.88 5.71 -20.60
C TYR A 132 30.70 5.55 -21.55
N LEU A 133 29.46 5.80 -21.08
CA LEU A 133 28.28 5.85 -21.94
C LEU A 133 28.37 7.00 -22.95
N ASP A 134 28.77 8.19 -22.52
CA ASP A 134 28.97 9.34 -23.42
C ASP A 134 30.08 9.10 -24.44
N LYS A 135 31.19 8.49 -23.99
CA LYS A 135 32.28 8.08 -24.90
C LYS A 135 31.77 7.13 -25.98
N TRP A 136 31.07 6.06 -25.60
CA TRP A 136 30.50 5.12 -26.57
C TRP A 136 29.49 5.81 -27.50
N ARG A 137 28.62 6.69 -27.00
CA ARG A 137 27.68 7.44 -27.86
C ARG A 137 28.36 8.32 -28.91
N SER A 138 29.61 8.72 -28.68
CA SER A 138 30.40 9.55 -29.60
C SER A 138 31.30 8.75 -30.55
N GLU A 139 31.39 7.43 -30.37
CA GLU A 139 32.04 6.49 -31.29
C GLU A 139 31.09 6.10 -32.44
#